data_AF-A0AAU2IVQ6-F1
#
_entry.id   AF-A0AAU2IVQ6-F1
#
_cell.length_a   1.000
_cell.length_b   1.000
_cell.length_c   1.000
_cell.angle_alpha   90.00
_cell.angle_beta   90.00
_cell.angle_gamma   90.00
#
_symmetry.space_group_name_H-M   'P 1'
#
loop_
_entity.id
_entity.type
_entity.pdbx_description
1 polymer ?
#
loop_
_entity_poly.entity_id
_entity_poly.type
_entity_poly.pdbx_seq_one_letter_code
_entity_poly.pdbx_strand_id
1 'polypeptide(L)'
;MKLQVTACDIDKKFPAKTYTITASDGRSITKDLCEEHAEPFEEWLEEAEVTEAPEPECAPEAKAKPEPKPAPAPKVVKQAPVKKAAPAKKTTARRRPKIVSLEEIEKAKQN
;
A
#
# COMPACT_ATOMS: atom_id res chain seq x y z
N MET A 1 26.36 -4.69 17.62
CA MET A 1 25.56 -5.12 16.46
C MET A 1 24.16 -4.56 16.64
N LYS A 2 23.56 -3.95 15.61
CA LYS A 2 22.17 -3.45 15.68
C LYS A 2 21.26 -4.49 15.00
N LEU A 3 20.34 -5.08 15.76
CA LEU A 3 19.27 -5.90 15.20
C LEU A 3 18.23 -4.94 14.61
N GLN A 4 18.04 -5.00 13.29
CA GLN A 4 16.93 -4.31 12.62
C GLN A 4 15.79 -5.32 12.48
N VAL A 5 14.62 -4.95 13.00
CA VAL A 5 13.42 -5.80 12.94
C VAL A 5 12.31 -4.97 12.29
N THR A 6 11.64 -5.54 11.30
CA THR A 6 10.56 -4.89 10.56
C THR A 6 9.21 -5.34 11.11
N ALA A 7 8.41 -4.38 11.59
CA ALA A 7 7.09 -4.63 12.17
C ALA A 7 6.01 -4.44 11.11
N CYS A 8 4.88 -5.12 11.25
CA CYS A 8 3.74 -4.85 10.40
C CYS A 8 3.18 -3.44 10.64
N ASP A 9 2.82 -2.73 9.58
CA ASP A 9 2.24 -1.38 9.66
C ASP A 9 0.85 -1.34 10.29
N ILE A 10 0.13 -2.48 10.30
CA ILE A 10 -1.26 -2.57 10.76
C ILE A 10 -1.32 -2.87 12.26
N ASP A 11 -0.66 -3.94 12.69
CA ASP A 11 -0.76 -4.48 14.05
C ASP A 11 0.58 -4.52 14.80
N LYS A 12 1.68 -4.06 14.18
CA LYS A 12 3.04 -4.02 14.74
C LYS A 12 3.57 -5.40 15.18
N LYS A 13 3.03 -6.49 14.63
CA LYS A 13 3.57 -7.84 14.83
C LYS A 13 4.87 -8.02 14.05
N PHE A 14 5.68 -8.98 14.51
CA PHE A 14 6.96 -9.35 13.92
C PHE A 14 7.00 -10.87 13.71
N PRO A 15 7.62 -11.38 12.63
CA PRO A 15 8.25 -10.64 11.52
C PRO A 15 7.23 -10.15 10.46
N ALA A 16 7.59 -9.09 9.74
CA ALA A 16 6.81 -8.58 8.61
C ALA A 16 7.63 -8.60 7.30
N LYS A 17 6.95 -8.82 6.18
CA LYS A 17 7.47 -8.76 4.82
C LYS A 17 7.13 -7.38 4.21
N THR A 18 8.08 -6.80 3.48
CA THR A 18 7.89 -5.49 2.81
C THR A 18 7.35 -5.68 1.40
N TYR A 19 6.16 -5.16 1.13
CA TYR A 19 5.52 -5.15 -0.19
C TYR A 19 5.62 -3.76 -0.79
N THR A 20 5.88 -3.69 -2.10
CA THR A 20 5.80 -2.45 -2.88
C THR A 20 4.71 -2.60 -3.93
N ILE A 21 3.61 -1.85 -3.76
CA ILE A 21 2.44 -1.91 -4.62
C ILE A 21 2.53 -0.73 -5.60
N THR A 22 2.64 -1.03 -6.89
CA THR A 22 2.61 -0.05 -7.97
C THR A 22 1.25 -0.04 -8.65
N ALA A 23 0.56 1.10 -8.60
CA ALA A 23 -0.67 1.31 -9.34
C ALA A 23 -0.37 1.69 -10.80
N SER A 24 -1.31 1.40 -11.70
CA SER A 24 -1.24 1.73 -13.14
C SER A 24 -1.05 3.23 -13.41
N ASP A 25 -1.48 4.08 -12.48
CA ASP A 25 -1.31 5.54 -12.52
C ASP A 25 0.12 5.99 -12.15
N GLY A 26 1.06 5.06 -11.94
CA GLY A 26 2.47 5.33 -11.62
C GLY A 26 2.74 5.65 -10.15
N ARG A 27 1.76 5.47 -9.26
CA ARG A 27 1.95 5.65 -7.81
C ARG A 27 2.47 4.36 -7.20
N SER A 28 3.50 4.46 -6.35
CA SER A 28 3.97 3.35 -5.54
C SER A 28 3.73 3.60 -4.06
N ILE A 29 3.35 2.55 -3.33
CA ILE A 29 3.25 2.55 -1.87
C ILE A 29 4.02 1.35 -1.35
N THR A 30 4.86 1.56 -0.34
CA THR A 30 5.56 0.50 0.38
C THR A 30 4.84 0.22 1.68
N LYS A 31 4.60 -1.05 2.01
CA LYS A 31 3.94 -1.49 3.25
C LYS A 31 4.60 -2.74 3.83
N ASP A 32 4.70 -2.78 5.14
CA ASP A 32 5.17 -3.96 5.88
C ASP A 32 3.97 -4.75 6.42
N LEU A 33 3.84 -6.02 6.03
CA LEU A 33 2.71 -6.89 6.41
C LEU A 33 3.22 -8.17 7.07
N CYS A 34 2.61 -8.55 8.20
CA CYS A 34 2.79 -9.88 8.80
C CYS A 34 1.99 -10.93 8.01
N GLU A 35 2.27 -12.21 8.25
CA GLU A 35 1.67 -13.35 7.53
C GLU A 35 0.14 -13.25 7.41
N GLU A 36 -0.58 -13.01 8.52
CA GLU A 36 -2.04 -12.87 8.54
C GLU A 36 -2.57 -11.73 7.65
N HIS A 37 -1.82 -10.62 7.53
CA HIS A 37 -2.23 -9.48 6.70
C HIS A 37 -1.70 -9.55 5.27
N ALA A 38 -0.66 -10.37 5.05
CA ALA A 38 -0.07 -10.63 3.76
C ALA A 38 -0.84 -11.71 2.99
N GLU A 39 -1.47 -12.65 3.69
CA GLU A 39 -2.24 -13.77 3.11
C GLU A 39 -3.16 -13.36 1.95
N PRO A 40 -4.03 -12.33 2.08
CA PRO A 40 -4.91 -11.94 0.96
C PRO A 40 -4.16 -11.41 -0.26
N PHE A 41 -2.99 -10.80 -0.05
CA PHE A 41 -2.15 -10.30 -1.13
C PHE A 41 -1.37 -11.42 -1.81
N GLU A 42 -0.87 -12.39 -1.03
CA GLU A 42 -0.15 -13.56 -1.55
C GLU A 42 -1.08 -14.44 -2.37
N GLU A 43 -2.33 -14.66 -1.92
CA GLU A 43 -3.34 -15.40 -2.70
C GLU A 43 -3.63 -14.74 -4.05
N TRP A 44 -3.78 -13.41 -4.10
CA TRP A 44 -3.98 -12.70 -5.37
C TRP A 44 -2.76 -12.71 -6.29
N LEU A 45 -1.55 -12.67 -5.72
CA LEU A 45 -0.29 -12.77 -6.47
C LEU A 45 -0.13 -14.17 -7.06
N GLU A 46 -0.42 -15.21 -6.28
CA GLU A 46 -0.41 -16.60 -6.75
C GLU A 46 -1.47 -16.84 -7.83
N GLU A 47 -2.68 -16.29 -7.71
CA GLU A 47 -3.70 -16.39 -8.76
C GLU A 47 -3.25 -15.70 -10.06
N ALA A 48 -2.63 -14.53 -9.95
CA ALA A 48 -2.07 -13.81 -11.09
C ALA A 48 -0.89 -14.58 -11.73
N GLU A 49 -0.07 -15.27 -10.93
CA GLU A 49 1.03 -16.09 -11.43
C GLU A 49 0.52 -17.41 -12.05
N VAL A 50 -0.49 -18.05 -11.46
CA VAL A 50 -1.07 -19.31 -11.97
C VAL A 50 -1.85 -19.12 -13.27
N THR A 51 -2.44 -17.95 -13.49
CA THR A 51 -3.01 -17.60 -14.81
C THR A 51 -1.94 -17.33 -15.87
N GLU A 52 -0.67 -17.27 -15.49
CA GLU A 52 0.48 -17.01 -16.33
C GLU A 52 1.56 -18.12 -16.19
N ALA A 53 1.37 -19.31 -16.78
CA ALA A 53 2.45 -20.33 -16.82
C ALA A 53 2.57 -21.07 -18.18
N PRO A 54 3.79 -21.45 -18.69
CA PRO A 54 5.08 -21.54 -17.98
C PRO A 54 6.39 -20.92 -18.63
N GLU A 55 7.32 -20.52 -17.75
CA GLU A 55 8.83 -20.59 -17.75
C GLU A 55 9.78 -19.58 -18.48
N PRO A 56 11.01 -19.27 -17.95
CA PRO A 56 11.84 -20.11 -17.06
C PRO A 56 12.42 -19.50 -15.76
N GLU A 57 12.65 -20.39 -14.80
CA GLU A 57 13.75 -20.48 -13.83
C GLU A 57 14.57 -19.20 -13.55
N CYS A 58 14.34 -18.57 -12.39
CA CYS A 58 15.40 -17.85 -11.69
C CYS A 58 15.82 -18.63 -10.45
N ALA A 59 16.52 -19.74 -10.69
CA ALA A 59 17.40 -20.32 -9.69
C ALA A 59 18.49 -19.29 -9.32
N PRO A 60 18.82 -19.12 -8.03
CA PRO A 60 19.83 -18.18 -7.57
C PRO A 60 21.22 -18.76 -7.84
N GLU A 61 22.14 -18.01 -8.44
CA GLU A 61 23.57 -17.99 -8.08
C GLU A 61 24.44 -17.11 -9.00
N ALA A 62 25.54 -16.66 -8.40
CA ALA A 62 26.80 -16.24 -9.03
C ALA A 62 26.97 -14.77 -9.48
N LYS A 63 27.53 -14.00 -8.53
CA LYS A 63 28.75 -13.19 -8.69
C LYS A 63 28.79 -12.21 -9.87
N ALA A 64 28.55 -10.94 -9.56
CA ALA A 64 29.30 -9.84 -10.18
C ALA A 64 29.76 -8.87 -9.09
N LYS A 65 30.99 -9.07 -8.60
CA LYS A 65 31.78 -8.01 -7.98
C LYS A 65 32.08 -7.00 -9.09
N PRO A 66 31.79 -5.70 -8.88
CA PRO A 66 32.87 -4.75 -9.10
C PRO A 66 32.89 -3.70 -7.99
N GLU A 67 33.99 -3.68 -7.26
CA GLU A 67 34.51 -2.45 -6.63
C GLU A 67 35.32 -1.68 -7.71
N PRO A 68 35.66 -0.37 -7.57
CA PRO A 68 35.22 0.64 -6.60
C PRO A 68 35.13 2.13 -7.10
N LYS A 69 34.71 3.03 -6.16
CA LYS A 69 34.97 4.50 -5.99
C LYS A 69 34.17 5.54 -6.84
N PRO A 70 34.14 6.83 -6.43
CA PRO A 70 33.81 7.44 -5.12
C PRO A 70 32.66 8.49 -5.25
N ALA A 71 32.18 9.00 -4.11
CA ALA A 71 31.06 9.95 -3.97
C ALA A 71 31.20 11.27 -4.78
N PRO A 72 30.07 11.95 -5.03
CA PRO A 72 30.01 13.38 -4.71
C PRO A 72 28.77 13.77 -3.89
N ALA A 73 28.97 14.77 -3.03
CA ALA A 73 28.09 15.24 -1.97
C ALA A 73 26.69 15.73 -2.41
N PRO A 74 25.65 15.63 -1.57
CA PRO A 74 24.35 16.23 -1.84
C PRO A 74 24.41 17.75 -1.67
N LYS A 75 24.04 18.47 -2.73
CA LYS A 75 23.84 19.93 -2.70
C LYS A 75 22.52 20.23 -1.97
N VAL A 76 22.65 20.97 -0.89
CA VAL A 76 21.56 21.58 -0.11
C VAL A 76 20.79 22.56 -0.99
N VAL A 77 19.50 22.32 -1.22
CA VAL A 77 18.58 23.33 -1.80
C VAL A 77 17.66 23.83 -0.71
N LYS A 78 17.86 25.11 -0.36
CA LYS A 78 17.09 25.89 0.61
C LYS A 78 15.62 25.98 0.17
N GLN A 79 14.69 25.59 1.05
CA GLN A 79 13.27 25.93 0.87
C GLN A 79 13.02 27.37 1.34
N ALA A 80 12.37 28.16 0.49
CA ALA A 80 11.84 29.48 0.83
C ALA A 80 10.38 29.34 1.33
N PRO A 81 9.91 30.18 2.27
CA PRO A 81 8.55 30.10 2.80
C PRO A 81 7.56 30.92 1.95
N VAL A 82 6.50 30.28 1.46
CA VAL A 82 5.39 30.95 0.76
C VAL A 82 4.19 31.09 1.69
N LYS A 83 3.60 32.30 1.65
CA LYS A 83 2.61 32.89 2.55
C LYS A 83 1.16 32.53 2.17
N LYS A 84 0.31 32.48 3.22
CA LYS A 84 -1.11 32.95 3.34
C LYS A 84 -2.22 32.34 2.46
N ALA A 85 -3.35 31.93 3.07
CA ALA A 85 -4.69 32.57 2.97
C ALA A 85 -5.83 31.76 3.66
N ALA A 86 -6.87 32.48 4.10
CA ALA A 86 -8.07 32.08 4.86
C ALA A 86 -9.21 31.52 3.96
N PRO A 87 -10.52 31.56 4.36
CA PRO A 87 -11.25 30.87 5.44
C PRO A 87 -12.20 29.76 4.91
N ALA A 88 -12.61 28.82 5.77
CA ALA A 88 -13.43 27.65 5.41
C ALA A 88 -14.91 28.01 5.09
N LYS A 89 -15.41 27.60 3.92
CA LYS A 89 -16.83 27.62 3.55
C LYS A 89 -17.59 26.50 4.29
N LYS A 90 -18.73 26.83 4.91
CA LYS A 90 -19.65 25.86 5.53
C LYS A 90 -20.32 25.00 4.45
N THR A 91 -20.11 23.69 4.51
CA THR A 91 -20.73 22.70 3.62
C THR A 91 -22.12 22.32 4.11
N THR A 92 -23.10 22.26 3.20
CA THR A 92 -24.48 21.83 3.46
C THR A 92 -24.52 20.39 3.96
N ALA A 93 -25.29 20.13 5.02
CA ALA A 93 -25.40 18.82 5.65
C ALA A 93 -25.96 17.78 4.66
N ARG A 94 -25.19 16.71 4.39
CA ARG A 94 -25.65 15.58 3.58
C ARG A 94 -26.72 14.81 4.37
N ARG A 95 -27.89 14.63 3.77
CA ARG A 95 -28.94 13.79 4.35
C ARG A 95 -28.44 12.35 4.41
N ARG A 96 -28.48 11.77 5.62
CA ARG A 96 -28.16 10.36 5.83
C ARG A 96 -29.30 9.49 5.27
N PRO A 97 -28.99 8.34 4.66
CA PRO A 97 -30.02 7.38 4.26
C PRO A 97 -30.75 6.86 5.50
N LYS A 98 -32.06 6.65 5.36
CA LYS A 98 -32.88 6.05 6.42
C LYS A 98 -32.69 4.54 6.38
N ILE A 99 -32.38 3.96 7.53
CA ILE A 99 -32.34 2.51 7.71
C ILE A 99 -33.79 2.07 7.90
N VAL A 100 -34.25 1.16 7.05
CA VAL A 100 -35.63 0.66 7.03
C VAL A 100 -35.59 -0.83 7.35
N SER A 101 -36.60 -1.32 8.07
CA SER A 101 -36.71 -2.73 8.46
C SER A 101 -37.12 -3.63 7.29
N LEU A 102 -36.81 -4.93 7.37
CA LEU A 102 -37.15 -5.89 6.32
C LEU A 102 -38.68 -5.98 6.08
N GLU A 103 -39.48 -5.89 7.13
CA GLU A 103 -40.94 -5.89 7.03
C GLU A 103 -41.49 -4.66 6.29
N GLU A 104 -40.86 -3.49 6.44
CA GLU A 104 -41.22 -2.28 5.70
C GLU A 104 -40.83 -2.39 4.22
N ILE A 105 -39.75 -3.10 3.90
CA ILE A 105 -39.31 -3.33 2.52
C ILE A 105 -40.27 -4.27 1.78
N GLU A 106 -40.80 -5.30 2.45
CA GLU A 106 -41.77 -6.23 1.84
C GLU A 106 -43.11 -5.55 1.54
N LYS A 107 -43.60 -4.70 2.45
CA LYS A 107 -44.84 -3.92 2.23
C LYS A 107 -44.71 -2.93 1.08
N ALA A 108 -43.53 -2.31 0.90
CA ALA A 108 -43.29 -1.39 -0.20
C ALA A 108 -43.23 -2.10 -1.56
N LYS A 109 -42.96 -3.41 -1.61
CA LYS A 109 -42.92 -4.22 -2.84
C LYS A 109 -44.26 -4.81 -3.26
N GLN A 110 -45.25 -4.83 -2.36
CA GLN A 110 -46.58 -5.39 -2.62
C GLN A 110 -47.58 -4.38 -3.21
N ASN A 111 -47.17 -3.12 -3.37
CA ASN A 111 -47.87 -2.10 -4.16
C ASN A 111 -47.19 -1.90 -5.51
#